data_AF-A0A066X4J0-F1
#
_entry.id   AF-A0A066X4J0-F1
#
_cell.length_a   1.000
_cell.length_b   1.000
_cell.length_c   1.000
_cell.angle_alpha   90.00
_cell.angle_beta   90.00
_cell.angle_gamma   90.00
#
_symmetry.space_group_name_H-M   'P 1'
#
loop_
_entity.id
_entity.type
_entity.pdbx_description
1 polymer ?
#
loop_
_entity_poly.entity_id
_entity_poly.type
_entity_poly.pdbx_seq_one_letter_code
_entity_poly.pdbx_strand_id
1 'polypeptide(L)'
;MLLSVACLTSLALVIKIVDGLLIPHSAPSPDELAPRSDAVPRALAPMERHPVQCHNESDFPGHGDINYNMQWEAVHEFCDKRGSEILASTIHDPVLGKFPIVFKHRLRWKDWPHRINYDFFVEWVRDCRTKHHFQRVDFPLGKGGVNCYTLMRDNYLQCNNGGVGGSTQVGCLLFTFTGGKGGKCILTDEELKLRDEYDKKHNIFREEGSCKLAKNGASIKPQDQRTYMPTTSHAQCSLI
;
A
#
# COMPACT_ATOMS: atom_id res chain seq x y z
N MET A 1 59.59 -23.08 53.51
CA MET A 1 59.50 -23.06 54.99
C MET A 1 58.31 -22.18 55.36
N LEU A 2 57.43 -22.74 56.20
CA LEU A 2 56.55 -22.08 57.18
C LEU A 2 55.44 -21.12 56.70
N LEU A 3 54.23 -21.70 56.65
CA LEU A 3 52.97 -21.25 57.27
C LEU A 3 52.97 -19.90 58.00
N SER A 4 51.94 -19.09 57.76
CA SER A 4 51.17 -18.47 58.86
C SER A 4 49.72 -18.22 58.45
N VAL A 5 48.84 -18.81 59.25
CA VAL A 5 47.37 -18.70 59.28
C VAL A 5 47.01 -17.81 60.46
N ALA A 6 46.08 -16.86 60.28
CA ALA A 6 45.17 -16.29 61.30
C ALA A 6 44.60 -14.95 60.80
N CYS A 7 43.39 -14.48 61.12
CA CYS A 7 42.18 -15.03 61.71
C CYS A 7 41.15 -13.87 61.68
N LEU A 8 39.89 -14.18 61.36
CA LEU A 8 38.61 -13.55 61.75
C LEU A 8 38.54 -12.04 62.05
N THR A 9 37.59 -11.34 61.41
CA THR A 9 36.29 -11.02 62.06
C THR A 9 35.28 -10.48 61.05
N SER A 10 34.06 -11.03 61.15
CA SER A 10 32.83 -10.54 60.54
C SER A 10 32.50 -9.10 60.94
N LEU A 11 32.06 -8.30 59.97
CA LEU A 11 30.99 -7.34 60.19
C LEU A 11 30.10 -7.32 58.95
N ALA A 12 28.91 -7.90 59.11
CA ALA A 12 27.81 -7.73 58.19
C ALA A 12 27.29 -6.29 58.32
N LEU A 13 27.27 -5.55 57.22
CA LEU A 13 26.44 -4.35 57.11
C LEU A 13 25.60 -4.47 55.85
N VAL A 14 24.32 -4.77 56.07
CA VAL A 14 23.27 -4.79 55.05
C VAL A 14 22.93 -3.34 54.73
N ILE A 15 23.23 -2.91 53.50
CA ILE A 15 22.62 -1.70 52.93
C ILE A 15 21.91 -2.14 51.65
N LYS A 16 20.58 -2.26 51.74
CA LYS A 16 19.71 -2.29 50.58
C LYS A 16 19.52 -0.86 50.09
N ILE A 17 19.99 -0.55 48.88
CA ILE A 17 19.47 0.56 48.10
C ILE A 17 19.22 0.07 46.67
N VAL A 18 17.95 0.18 46.30
CA VAL A 18 17.38 0.04 44.98
C VAL A 18 17.70 1.33 44.22
N ASP A 19 18.32 1.24 43.05
CA ASP A 19 17.73 1.73 41.79
C ASP A 19 18.76 1.66 40.66
N GLY A 20 18.26 1.32 39.48
CA GLY A 20 19.06 0.93 38.34
C GLY A 20 19.85 2.06 37.70
N LEU A 21 20.97 1.67 37.07
CA LEU A 21 21.47 2.33 35.86
C LEU A 21 22.45 1.39 35.14
N LEU A 22 22.04 1.01 33.92
CA LEU A 22 22.88 0.73 32.74
C LEU A 22 23.82 -0.50 32.78
N ILE A 23 23.28 -1.63 32.34
CA ILE A 23 24.05 -2.66 31.64
C ILE A 23 24.36 -2.12 30.22
N PRO A 24 25.63 -2.12 29.76
CA PRO A 24 25.94 -1.85 28.37
C PRO A 24 25.40 -3.01 27.52
N HIS A 25 24.33 -2.76 26.77
CA HIS A 25 23.90 -3.70 25.74
C HIS A 25 24.88 -3.60 24.58
N SER A 26 25.75 -4.60 24.49
CA SER A 26 26.44 -5.00 23.27
C SER A 26 25.44 -4.96 22.11
N ALA A 27 25.73 -4.16 21.09
CA ALA A 27 24.94 -4.13 19.86
C ALA A 27 24.91 -5.54 19.23
N PRO A 28 23.74 -6.08 18.83
CA PRO A 28 23.72 -7.33 18.09
C PRO A 28 24.29 -7.11 16.69
N SER A 29 25.16 -8.03 16.30
CA SER A 29 25.83 -8.12 15.01
C SER A 29 24.81 -8.22 13.84
N PRO A 30 25.12 -7.72 12.62
CA PRO A 30 24.17 -7.70 11.50
C PRO A 30 23.85 -9.07 10.86
N ASP A 31 24.40 -10.18 11.35
CA ASP A 31 24.40 -11.47 10.63
C ASP A 31 23.59 -12.62 11.24
N GLU A 32 22.70 -12.36 12.21
CA GLU A 32 21.78 -13.41 12.71
C GLU A 32 20.41 -13.33 12.04
N LEU A 33 20.39 -13.57 10.72
CA LEU A 33 19.17 -14.00 10.03
C LEU A 33 18.85 -15.43 10.47
N ALA A 34 18.14 -15.57 11.59
CA ALA A 34 17.51 -16.82 11.94
C ALA A 34 16.64 -17.30 10.76
N PRO A 35 16.78 -18.54 10.27
CA PRO A 35 15.84 -19.11 9.33
C PRO A 35 14.47 -19.12 10.01
N ARG A 36 13.47 -18.51 9.37
CA ARG A 36 12.08 -18.55 9.87
C ARG A 36 11.68 -20.02 10.01
N SER A 37 11.39 -20.43 11.23
CA SER A 37 10.88 -21.75 11.55
C SER A 37 9.58 -22.00 10.77
N ASP A 38 9.62 -22.89 9.79
CA ASP A 38 8.48 -23.43 9.02
C ASP A 38 7.55 -24.34 9.88
N ALA A 39 7.55 -24.21 11.20
CA ALA A 39 7.00 -25.20 12.12
C ALA A 39 5.45 -25.17 12.31
N VAL A 40 4.70 -24.41 11.52
CA VAL A 40 3.23 -24.55 11.48
C VAL A 40 2.78 -24.53 10.02
N PRO A 41 2.17 -25.61 9.50
CA PRO A 41 1.45 -25.57 8.23
C PRO A 41 0.37 -24.50 8.31
N ARG A 42 0.63 -23.33 7.72
CA ARG A 42 -0.34 -22.24 7.68
C ARG A 42 -1.52 -22.71 6.84
N ALA A 43 -2.73 -22.56 7.36
CA ALA A 43 -3.94 -22.89 6.62
C ALA A 43 -3.95 -22.10 5.30
N LEU A 44 -4.23 -22.80 4.19
CA LEU A 44 -4.40 -22.16 2.90
C LEU A 44 -5.68 -21.31 2.93
N ALA A 45 -5.61 -20.12 2.34
CA ALA A 45 -6.77 -19.27 2.19
C ALA A 45 -7.82 -19.96 1.31
N PRO A 46 -9.11 -19.90 1.70
CA PRO A 46 -10.20 -20.34 0.84
C PRO A 46 -10.18 -19.59 -0.50
N MET A 47 -10.43 -20.30 -1.59
CA MET A 47 -10.55 -19.71 -2.93
C MET A 47 -11.97 -19.16 -3.12
N GLU A 48 -12.32 -18.15 -2.35
CA GLU A 48 -13.66 -17.54 -2.36
C GLU A 48 -13.59 -16.01 -2.36
N ARG A 49 -14.74 -15.39 -2.66
CA ARG A 49 -14.93 -13.94 -2.58
C ARG A 49 -15.50 -13.59 -1.21
N HIS A 50 -14.86 -12.66 -0.51
CA HIS A 50 -15.35 -12.12 0.75
C HIS A 50 -16.39 -10.99 0.49
N PRO A 51 -17.21 -10.62 1.49
CA PRO A 51 -18.05 -9.43 1.42
C PRO A 51 -17.24 -8.16 1.18
N VAL A 52 -17.88 -7.16 0.55
CA VAL A 52 -17.28 -5.83 0.36
C VAL A 52 -17.08 -5.18 1.74
N GLN A 53 -15.87 -4.68 1.98
CA GLN A 53 -15.50 -3.89 3.15
C GLN A 53 -15.41 -2.43 2.73
N CYS A 54 -16.42 -1.64 3.11
CA CYS A 54 -16.50 -0.23 2.76
C CYS A 54 -15.51 0.61 3.57
N HIS A 55 -14.94 1.62 2.93
CA HIS A 55 -14.20 2.66 3.62
C HIS A 55 -15.13 3.49 4.51
N ASN A 56 -14.59 4.05 5.59
CA ASN A 56 -15.29 5.05 6.38
C ASN A 56 -15.15 6.41 5.69
N GLU A 57 -16.28 7.04 5.34
CA GLU A 57 -16.31 8.32 4.63
C GLU A 57 -15.57 9.43 5.39
N SER A 58 -15.59 9.40 6.72
CA SER A 58 -14.91 10.40 7.56
C SER A 58 -13.39 10.44 7.36
N ASP A 59 -12.80 9.38 6.82
CA ASP A 59 -11.36 9.31 6.53
C ASP A 59 -11.00 10.08 5.25
N PHE A 60 -11.99 10.63 4.55
CA PHE A 60 -11.87 11.34 3.27
C PHE A 60 -12.49 12.75 3.33
N PRO A 61 -12.04 13.62 4.24
CA PRO A 61 -12.65 14.94 4.41
C PRO A 61 -12.54 15.77 3.13
N GLY A 62 -13.69 16.24 2.63
CA GLY A 62 -13.76 17.06 1.41
C GLY A 62 -13.47 16.28 0.12
N HIS A 63 -13.71 14.96 0.11
CA HIS A 63 -13.60 14.19 -1.11
C HIS A 63 -14.56 14.69 -2.20
N GLY A 64 -14.14 14.57 -3.45
CA GLY A 64 -15.02 14.88 -4.59
C GLY A 64 -16.10 13.82 -4.77
N ASP A 65 -17.23 14.23 -5.34
CA ASP A 65 -18.32 13.33 -5.71
C ASP A 65 -17.89 12.42 -6.88
N ILE A 66 -18.13 11.12 -6.74
CA ILE A 66 -17.76 10.14 -7.76
C ILE A 66 -18.88 9.99 -8.77
N ASN A 67 -18.57 10.28 -10.03
CA ASN A 67 -19.52 10.11 -11.12
C ASN A 67 -19.69 8.61 -11.45
N TYR A 68 -20.94 8.16 -11.40
CA TYR A 68 -21.30 6.75 -11.61
C TYR A 68 -20.82 6.18 -12.95
N ASN A 69 -20.95 6.92 -14.06
CA ASN A 69 -20.53 6.46 -15.38
C ASN A 69 -19.01 6.50 -15.53
N MET A 70 -18.37 7.58 -15.07
CA MET A 70 -16.91 7.71 -15.12
C MET A 70 -16.20 6.65 -14.29
N GLN A 71 -16.79 6.23 -13.16
CA GLN A 71 -16.23 5.12 -12.37
C GLN A 71 -16.18 3.84 -13.20
N TRP A 72 -17.18 3.57 -14.04
CA TRP A 72 -17.19 2.39 -14.90
C TRP A 72 -16.13 2.48 -15.99
N GLU A 73 -15.97 3.63 -16.64
CA GLU A 73 -14.90 3.87 -17.61
C GLU A 73 -13.51 3.70 -16.99
N ALA A 74 -13.32 4.21 -15.77
CA ALA A 74 -12.07 4.07 -15.04
C ALA A 74 -11.78 2.60 -14.62
N VAL A 75 -12.83 1.82 -14.33
CA VAL A 75 -12.72 0.36 -14.10
C VAL A 75 -12.23 -0.35 -15.36
N HIS A 76 -12.77 -0.01 -16.53
CA HIS A 76 -12.29 -0.56 -17.81
C HIS A 76 -10.82 -0.19 -18.03
N GLU A 77 -10.44 1.06 -17.85
CA GLU A 77 -9.02 1.47 -18.00
C GLU A 77 -8.08 0.72 -17.03
N PHE A 78 -8.54 0.39 -15.81
CA PHE A 78 -7.77 -0.41 -14.86
C PHE A 78 -7.67 -1.88 -15.25
N CYS A 79 -8.81 -2.50 -15.58
CA CYS A 79 -8.92 -3.94 -15.84
C CYS A 79 -8.60 -4.34 -17.30
N ASP A 80 -8.61 -3.43 -18.27
CA ASP A 80 -8.22 -3.69 -19.67
C ASP A 80 -6.73 -3.51 -19.91
N LYS A 81 -6.09 -2.64 -19.13
CA LYS A 81 -4.63 -2.46 -19.22
C LYS A 81 -3.98 -3.82 -19.05
N ARG A 82 -2.87 -4.06 -19.78
CA ARG A 82 -2.00 -5.27 -19.69
C ARG A 82 -1.61 -5.68 -18.25
N GLY A 83 -1.94 -4.85 -17.25
CA GLY A 83 -1.96 -5.21 -15.85
C GLY A 83 -3.01 -6.25 -15.40
N SER A 84 -4.07 -6.53 -16.14
CA SER A 84 -5.06 -7.54 -15.71
C SER A 84 -4.64 -8.98 -16.00
N GLU A 85 -3.73 -9.18 -16.96
CA GLU A 85 -3.01 -10.45 -17.15
C GLU A 85 -1.92 -10.68 -16.09
N ILE A 86 -1.69 -9.73 -15.18
CA ILE A 86 -0.73 -9.89 -14.09
C ILE A 86 -1.08 -11.13 -13.27
N LEU A 87 -0.07 -11.98 -13.11
CA LEU A 87 -0.04 -13.02 -12.12
C LEU A 87 0.53 -12.44 -10.83
N ALA A 88 -0.34 -12.21 -9.85
CA ALA A 88 0.09 -11.90 -8.50
C ALA A 88 0.40 -13.23 -7.78
N SER A 89 1.43 -13.24 -6.94
CA SER A 89 1.94 -14.45 -6.30
C SER A 89 2.63 -14.11 -4.99
N THR A 90 3.01 -15.14 -4.25
CA THR A 90 3.63 -14.98 -2.92
C THR A 90 4.93 -14.17 -2.91
N ILE A 91 5.66 -14.03 -4.02
CA ILE A 91 6.82 -13.13 -4.10
C ILE A 91 6.45 -11.65 -4.00
N HIS A 92 5.17 -11.32 -4.23
CA HIS A 92 4.60 -9.99 -4.08
C HIS A 92 3.97 -9.77 -2.70
N ASP A 93 4.15 -10.71 -1.77
CA ASP A 93 3.70 -10.59 -0.39
C ASP A 93 4.39 -9.36 0.27
N PRO A 94 3.62 -8.40 0.82
CA PRO A 94 4.17 -7.20 1.44
C PRO A 94 5.19 -7.47 2.53
N VAL A 95 5.10 -8.60 3.23
CA VAL A 95 6.05 -8.97 4.30
C VAL A 95 7.37 -9.50 3.77
N LEU A 96 7.38 -10.06 2.56
CA LEU A 96 8.63 -10.57 2.00
C LEU A 96 9.54 -9.43 1.53
N GLY A 97 9.01 -8.23 1.29
CA GLY A 97 9.79 -7.00 1.13
C GLY A 97 10.88 -7.06 0.06
N LYS A 98 10.86 -8.06 -0.82
CA LYS A 98 11.94 -8.34 -1.79
C LYS A 98 12.03 -7.26 -2.86
N PHE A 99 11.00 -6.43 -2.98
CA PHE A 99 10.94 -5.30 -3.89
C PHE A 99 10.85 -4.01 -3.07
N PRO A 100 11.59 -2.93 -3.44
CA PRO A 100 11.63 -1.65 -2.72
C PRO A 100 10.26 -0.97 -2.65
N ILE A 101 9.32 -1.40 -3.49
CA ILE A 101 7.90 -1.08 -3.42
C ILE A 101 7.21 -2.44 -3.49
N VAL A 102 6.42 -2.80 -2.48
CA VAL A 102 5.54 -3.98 -2.55
C VAL A 102 4.80 -3.89 -3.88
N PHE A 103 4.88 -4.96 -4.68
CA PHE A 103 4.22 -4.94 -5.97
C PHE A 103 2.71 -4.83 -5.75
N LYS A 104 2.19 -3.63 -6.02
CA LYS A 104 0.76 -3.31 -6.08
C LYS A 104 0.46 -2.84 -7.48
N HIS A 105 -0.40 -3.56 -8.19
CA HIS A 105 -0.94 -3.04 -9.43
C HIS A 105 -1.85 -1.86 -9.08
N ARG A 106 -1.56 -0.68 -9.64
CA ARG A 106 -2.25 0.55 -9.25
C ARG A 106 -2.51 1.45 -10.45
N LEU A 107 -3.64 2.15 -10.41
CA LEU A 107 -3.99 3.20 -11.36
C LEU A 107 -4.65 4.33 -10.61
N ARG A 108 -4.19 5.56 -10.86
CA ARG A 108 -4.95 6.77 -10.57
C ARG A 108 -5.52 7.28 -11.89
N TRP A 109 -6.83 7.21 -12.03
CA TRP A 109 -7.56 7.87 -13.09
C TRP A 109 -8.11 9.20 -12.57
N LYS A 110 -8.27 10.19 -13.45
CA LYS A 110 -8.84 11.49 -13.07
C LYS A 110 -9.92 11.88 -14.04
N ASP A 111 -11.06 12.30 -13.52
CA ASP A 111 -12.10 12.84 -14.39
C ASP A 111 -11.70 14.20 -14.96
N TRP A 112 -12.44 14.57 -16.00
CA TRP A 112 -12.38 15.88 -16.62
C TRP A 112 -13.81 16.44 -16.64
N PRO A 113 -14.04 17.71 -16.22
CA PRO A 113 -13.05 18.74 -15.88
C PRO A 113 -12.65 18.81 -14.40
N HIS A 114 -13.32 18.07 -13.50
CA HIS A 114 -13.21 18.27 -12.05
C HIS A 114 -11.90 17.75 -11.43
N ARG A 115 -11.14 16.92 -12.17
CA ARG A 115 -9.86 16.33 -11.74
C ARG A 115 -10.00 15.49 -10.46
N ILE A 116 -11.18 14.92 -10.21
CA ILE A 116 -11.45 14.02 -9.10
C ILE A 116 -10.70 12.72 -9.37
N ASN A 117 -9.99 12.22 -8.35
CA ASN A 117 -9.18 11.01 -8.48
C ASN A 117 -10.02 9.75 -8.24
N TYR A 118 -9.75 8.73 -9.04
CA TYR A 118 -10.30 7.38 -8.97
C TYR A 118 -9.11 6.44 -8.84
N ASP A 119 -8.85 5.99 -7.61
CA ASP A 119 -7.68 5.17 -7.30
C ASP A 119 -8.07 3.70 -7.22
N PHE A 120 -7.36 2.87 -7.98
CA PHE A 120 -7.54 1.43 -8.02
C PHE A 120 -6.26 0.74 -7.59
N PHE A 121 -6.40 -0.31 -6.78
CA PHE A 121 -5.29 -1.12 -6.30
C PHE A 121 -5.64 -2.60 -6.32
N VAL A 122 -4.69 -3.42 -6.72
CA VAL A 122 -4.69 -4.86 -6.45
C VAL A 122 -3.37 -5.24 -5.82
N GLU A 123 -3.45 -5.91 -4.67
CA GLU A 123 -2.29 -6.38 -3.92
C GLU A 123 -2.48 -7.80 -3.37
N TRP A 124 -1.36 -8.49 -3.16
CA TRP A 124 -1.34 -9.76 -2.45
C TRP A 124 -1.51 -9.52 -0.95
N VAL A 125 -2.51 -10.14 -0.33
CA VAL A 125 -2.77 -10.02 1.10
C VAL A 125 -1.59 -10.56 1.88
N ARG A 126 -1.15 -9.78 2.86
CA ARG A 126 -0.07 -10.14 3.78
C ARG A 126 -0.27 -11.56 4.30
N ASP A 127 0.81 -12.34 4.29
CA ASP A 127 0.83 -13.65 4.91
C ASP A 127 -0.16 -14.68 4.31
N CYS A 128 -0.81 -14.35 3.19
CA CYS A 128 -1.80 -15.19 2.55
C CYS A 128 -1.16 -16.20 1.60
N ARG A 129 -1.67 -17.44 1.58
CA ARG A 129 -1.21 -18.53 0.72
C ARG A 129 -2.40 -19.25 0.10
N THR A 130 -2.33 -19.49 -1.20
CA THR A 130 -3.30 -20.35 -1.92
C THR A 130 -2.63 -21.66 -2.31
N LYS A 131 -3.42 -22.66 -2.71
CA LYS A 131 -2.92 -23.94 -3.24
C LYS A 131 -1.94 -23.76 -4.41
N HIS A 132 -2.17 -22.75 -5.24
CA HIS A 132 -1.39 -22.53 -6.46
C HIS A 132 -0.30 -21.47 -6.30
N HIS A 133 -0.17 -20.81 -5.13
CA HIS A 133 0.78 -19.73 -4.83
C HIS A 133 0.74 -18.49 -5.74
N PHE A 134 -0.13 -18.48 -6.75
CA PHE A 134 -0.42 -17.36 -7.64
C PHE A 134 -1.92 -17.26 -7.92
N GLN A 135 -2.36 -16.07 -8.32
CA GLN A 135 -3.71 -15.76 -8.78
C GLN A 135 -3.64 -14.70 -9.88
N ARG A 136 -4.52 -14.83 -10.87
CA ARG A 136 -4.67 -13.82 -11.93
C ARG A 136 -5.54 -12.67 -11.44
N VAL A 137 -5.22 -11.45 -11.84
CA VAL A 137 -6.00 -10.26 -11.47
C VAL A 137 -7.34 -10.21 -12.23
N ASP A 138 -7.38 -10.60 -13.50
CA ASP A 138 -8.59 -10.61 -14.32
C ASP A 138 -9.65 -11.61 -13.83
N PHE A 139 -9.24 -12.83 -13.46
CA PHE A 139 -10.09 -13.91 -12.94
C PHE A 139 -9.45 -14.57 -11.70
N PRO A 140 -9.57 -13.93 -10.51
CA PRO A 140 -8.89 -14.40 -9.29
C PRO A 140 -9.34 -15.78 -8.80
N LEU A 141 -10.55 -16.23 -9.17
CA LEU A 141 -11.08 -17.56 -8.87
C LEU A 141 -11.10 -18.50 -10.08
N GLY A 142 -10.43 -18.12 -11.18
CA GLY A 142 -10.45 -18.87 -12.43
C GLY A 142 -11.68 -18.58 -13.31
N LYS A 143 -11.72 -19.25 -14.48
CA LYS A 143 -12.74 -19.03 -15.51
C LYS A 143 -14.13 -19.40 -14.97
N GLY A 144 -15.10 -18.49 -15.12
CA GLY A 144 -16.46 -18.65 -14.61
C GLY A 144 -16.69 -18.09 -13.20
N GLY A 145 -15.62 -17.65 -12.52
CA GLY A 145 -15.71 -16.88 -11.28
C GLY A 145 -15.93 -15.38 -11.51
N VAL A 146 -15.91 -14.61 -10.42
CA VAL A 146 -15.94 -13.15 -10.44
C VAL A 146 -14.69 -12.58 -11.13
N ASN A 147 -14.85 -11.49 -11.88
CA ASN A 147 -13.75 -10.85 -12.61
C ASN A 147 -13.37 -9.46 -12.03
N CYS A 148 -12.25 -8.92 -12.49
CA CYS A 148 -11.73 -7.60 -12.09
C CYS A 148 -12.79 -6.48 -12.16
N TYR A 149 -13.53 -6.40 -13.28
CA TYR A 149 -14.53 -5.34 -13.50
C TYR A 149 -15.65 -5.41 -12.45
N THR A 150 -16.20 -6.61 -12.22
CA THR A 150 -17.23 -6.82 -11.21
C THR A 150 -16.72 -6.47 -9.83
N LEU A 151 -15.51 -6.89 -9.45
CA LEU A 151 -14.95 -6.58 -8.14
C LEU A 151 -14.75 -5.08 -7.91
N MET A 152 -14.13 -4.39 -8.87
CA MET A 152 -13.88 -2.95 -8.74
C MET A 152 -15.14 -2.11 -8.82
N ARG A 153 -16.14 -2.57 -9.59
CA ARG A 153 -17.44 -1.92 -9.64
C ARG A 153 -18.25 -2.14 -8.37
N ASP A 154 -18.25 -3.35 -7.83
CA ASP A 154 -18.96 -3.69 -6.59
C ASP A 154 -18.37 -2.95 -5.38
N ASN A 155 -17.05 -2.75 -5.33
CA ASN A 155 -16.39 -1.94 -4.31
C ASN A 155 -16.90 -0.48 -4.27
N TYR A 156 -17.48 0.01 -5.37
CA TYR A 156 -18.16 1.30 -5.42
C TYR A 156 -19.66 1.16 -5.12
N LEU A 157 -20.37 0.28 -5.83
CA LEU A 157 -21.83 0.20 -5.79
C LEU A 157 -22.41 -0.35 -4.48
N GLN A 158 -21.68 -1.22 -3.79
CA GLN A 158 -22.17 -1.85 -2.56
C GLN A 158 -21.86 -1.02 -1.31
N CYS A 159 -21.23 0.15 -1.48
CA CYS A 159 -20.89 1.05 -0.40
C CYS A 159 -21.70 2.35 -0.47
N ASN A 160 -22.51 2.59 0.56
CA ASN A 160 -23.24 3.84 0.73
C ASN A 160 -22.43 4.80 1.62
N ASN A 161 -21.33 5.35 1.08
CA ASN A 161 -20.35 6.16 1.80
C ASN A 161 -19.87 7.38 0.99
N GLY A 162 -20.81 8.11 0.38
CA GLY A 162 -20.48 9.27 -0.45
C GLY A 162 -19.71 8.95 -1.74
N GLY A 163 -19.52 7.66 -2.06
CA GLY A 163 -18.78 7.20 -3.23
C GLY A 163 -17.28 6.98 -2.99
N VAL A 164 -16.78 7.10 -1.75
CA VAL A 164 -15.36 6.83 -1.47
C VAL A 164 -14.97 5.36 -1.71
N GLY A 165 -15.95 4.45 -1.73
CA GLY A 165 -15.76 3.06 -2.14
C GLY A 165 -15.27 2.13 -1.04
N GLY A 166 -14.49 1.12 -1.39
CA GLY A 166 -14.13 0.05 -0.48
C GLY A 166 -13.23 -0.99 -1.12
N SER A 167 -13.20 -2.16 -0.50
CA SER A 167 -12.35 -3.26 -0.91
C SER A 167 -13.02 -4.62 -0.81
N THR A 168 -12.57 -5.56 -1.62
CA THR A 168 -13.01 -6.95 -1.63
C THR A 168 -11.80 -7.85 -1.71
N GLN A 169 -11.70 -8.80 -0.77
CA GLN A 169 -10.71 -9.87 -0.84
C GLN A 169 -11.27 -11.06 -1.63
N VAL A 170 -10.45 -11.61 -2.53
CA VAL A 170 -10.77 -12.81 -3.31
C VAL A 170 -9.57 -13.77 -3.30
N GLY A 171 -9.68 -14.86 -2.54
CA GLY A 171 -8.53 -15.67 -2.16
C GLY A 171 -7.49 -14.82 -1.43
N CYS A 172 -6.31 -14.65 -2.03
CA CYS A 172 -5.22 -13.82 -1.52
C CYS A 172 -5.05 -12.48 -2.23
N LEU A 173 -5.96 -12.08 -3.11
CA LEU A 173 -5.90 -10.76 -3.75
C LEU A 173 -6.89 -9.81 -3.07
N LEU A 174 -6.43 -8.62 -2.72
CA LEU A 174 -7.27 -7.53 -2.23
C LEU A 174 -7.45 -6.52 -3.36
N PHE A 175 -8.70 -6.33 -3.79
CA PHE A 175 -9.09 -5.34 -4.78
C PHE A 175 -9.65 -4.13 -4.04
N THR A 176 -9.11 -2.95 -4.28
CA THR A 176 -9.54 -1.71 -3.61
C THR A 176 -9.85 -0.63 -4.63
N PHE A 177 -10.99 0.03 -4.45
CA PHE A 177 -11.35 1.27 -5.12
C PHE A 177 -11.47 2.38 -4.07
N THR A 178 -10.79 3.49 -4.32
CA THR A 178 -10.87 4.68 -3.48
C THR A 178 -11.23 5.89 -4.35
N GLY A 179 -12.41 6.45 -4.09
CA GLY A 179 -12.91 7.63 -4.78
C GLY A 179 -12.54 8.94 -4.06
N GLY A 180 -12.16 9.96 -4.82
CA GLY A 180 -12.24 11.35 -4.36
C GLY A 180 -11.20 11.77 -3.33
N LYS A 181 -10.29 10.88 -2.91
CA LYS A 181 -9.24 11.12 -1.90
C LYS A 181 -8.37 12.36 -2.16
N GLY A 182 -8.30 12.81 -3.42
CA GLY A 182 -7.49 13.96 -3.79
C GLY A 182 -5.99 13.66 -3.76
N GLY A 183 -5.19 14.70 -3.54
CA GLY A 183 -3.73 14.62 -3.57
C GLY A 183 -3.13 14.51 -4.98
N LYS A 184 -1.82 14.75 -5.06
CA LYS A 184 -1.08 14.73 -6.33
C LYS A 184 -0.65 13.33 -6.75
N CYS A 185 -0.47 12.43 -5.78
CA CYS A 185 0.13 11.12 -6.01
C CYS A 185 -0.68 9.96 -5.39
N ILE A 186 -0.66 8.81 -6.07
CA ILE A 186 -1.22 7.52 -5.61
C ILE A 186 -0.31 6.76 -4.63
N LEU A 187 0.97 7.13 -4.56
CA LEU A 187 1.92 6.58 -3.59
C LEU A 187 1.73 7.26 -2.23
N THR A 188 1.92 6.50 -1.15
CA THR A 188 2.03 7.09 0.20
C THR A 188 3.34 7.87 0.34
N ASP A 189 3.47 8.68 1.39
CA ASP A 189 4.70 9.42 1.66
C ASP A 189 5.89 8.47 1.93
N GLU A 190 5.63 7.32 2.57
CA GLU A 190 6.63 6.26 2.78
C GLU A 190 7.02 5.59 1.46
N GLU A 191 6.05 5.28 0.60
CA GLU A 191 6.32 4.72 -0.72
C GLU A 191 7.08 5.71 -1.61
N LEU A 192 6.75 7.00 -1.53
CA LEU A 192 7.50 8.06 -2.20
C LEU A 192 8.93 8.13 -1.68
N LYS A 193 9.14 8.04 -0.36
CA LYS A 193 10.47 8.08 0.25
C LYS A 193 11.33 6.91 -0.22
N LEU A 194 10.79 5.69 -0.16
CA LEU A 194 11.47 4.48 -0.63
C LEU A 194 11.81 4.57 -2.12
N ARG A 195 10.88 5.09 -2.92
CA ARG A 195 11.12 5.30 -4.35
C ARG A 195 12.20 6.34 -4.60
N ASP A 196 12.20 7.45 -3.87
CA ASP A 196 13.22 8.48 -4.00
C ASP A 196 14.61 7.97 -3.58
N GLU A 197 14.69 7.11 -2.54
CA GLU A 197 15.93 6.43 -2.17
C GLU A 197 16.41 5.46 -3.26
N TYR A 198 15.50 4.68 -3.84
CA TYR A 198 15.81 3.77 -4.95
C TYR A 198 16.27 4.54 -6.20
N ASP A 199 15.54 5.57 -6.61
CA ASP A 199 15.86 6.38 -7.78
C ASP A 199 17.24 7.04 -7.62
N LYS A 200 17.59 7.54 -6.43
CA LYS A 200 18.94 8.07 -6.12
C LYS A 200 20.02 7.00 -6.24
N LYS A 201 19.80 5.83 -5.64
CA LYS A 201 20.76 4.71 -5.66
C LYS A 201 21.04 4.23 -7.08
N HIS A 202 20.04 4.28 -7.96
CA HIS A 202 20.12 3.78 -9.33
C HIS A 202 20.25 4.89 -10.39
N ASN A 203 20.47 6.14 -9.96
CA ASN A 203 20.60 7.31 -10.84
C ASN A 203 19.44 7.47 -11.85
N ILE A 204 18.22 7.21 -11.40
CA ILE A 204 17.00 7.32 -12.19
C ILE A 204 16.44 8.74 -12.05
N PHE A 205 16.24 9.41 -13.18
CA PHE A 205 15.61 10.73 -13.23
C PHE A 205 14.16 10.61 -13.70
N ARG A 206 13.22 11.13 -12.90
CA ARG A 206 11.80 11.22 -13.25
C ARG A 206 11.40 12.67 -13.50
N GLU A 207 10.62 12.90 -14.56
CA GLU A 207 10.15 14.22 -14.99
C GLU A 207 9.39 14.98 -13.87
N GLU A 208 9.42 16.31 -13.91
CA GLU A 208 8.61 17.17 -13.04
C GLU A 208 7.12 17.01 -13.35
N GLY A 209 6.31 16.78 -12.32
CA GLY A 209 4.90 16.38 -12.46
C GLY A 209 4.65 14.90 -12.13
N SER A 210 5.71 14.07 -12.11
CA SER A 210 5.64 12.77 -11.44
C SER A 210 5.43 12.95 -9.93
N CYS A 211 4.63 12.08 -9.34
CA CYS A 211 4.53 11.82 -7.91
C CYS A 211 5.85 12.09 -7.15
N LYS A 212 6.11 13.26 -6.54
CA LYS A 212 7.36 13.54 -5.78
C LYS A 212 7.01 13.93 -4.35
N LEU A 213 7.86 13.59 -3.38
CA LEU A 213 7.74 14.12 -2.02
C LEU A 213 7.77 15.65 -2.08
N ALA A 214 6.82 16.30 -1.40
CA ALA A 214 6.88 17.74 -1.21
C ALA A 214 8.17 18.05 -0.45
N LYS A 215 9.05 18.87 -1.01
CA LYS A 215 10.22 19.36 -0.29
C LYS A 215 9.71 20.11 0.94
N ASN A 216 10.09 19.65 2.14
CA ASN A 216 9.65 20.16 3.44
C ASN A 216 9.52 21.70 3.45
N GLY A 217 8.34 22.22 3.82
CA GLY A 217 8.14 23.63 4.17
C GLY A 217 7.13 24.44 3.37
N ALA A 218 6.56 23.92 2.28
CA ALA A 218 5.48 24.63 1.57
C ALA A 218 4.11 24.29 2.17
N SER A 219 3.65 25.11 3.13
CA SER A 219 2.23 25.21 3.45
C SER A 219 1.49 25.62 2.17
N ILE A 220 0.76 24.68 1.56
CA ILE A 220 -0.08 24.98 0.41
C ILE A 220 -1.35 25.61 0.95
N LYS A 221 -1.43 26.95 0.87
CA LYS A 221 -2.71 27.66 1.00
C LYS A 221 -3.69 27.11 -0.04
N PRO A 222 -5.01 27.09 0.24
CA PRO A 222 -6.02 26.71 -0.75
C PRO A 222 -5.81 27.55 -2.02
N GLN A 223 -5.58 26.90 -3.16
CA GLN A 223 -5.51 27.62 -4.42
C GLN A 223 -6.93 28.11 -4.76
N ASP A 224 -7.07 29.42 -4.74
CA ASP A 224 -8.23 30.17 -5.20
C ASP A 224 -8.54 29.77 -6.66
N GLN A 225 -9.77 29.32 -6.90
CA GLN A 225 -10.24 28.70 -8.15
C GLN A 225 -10.47 29.69 -9.30
N ARG A 226 -9.88 30.89 -9.25
CA ARG A 226 -10.12 31.92 -10.26
C ARG A 226 -8.90 32.09 -11.16
N THR A 227 -9.15 31.95 -12.47
CA THR A 227 -8.29 32.24 -13.62
C THR A 227 -7.32 31.15 -14.06
N TYR A 228 -7.79 30.23 -14.90
CA TYR A 228 -7.03 29.77 -16.07
C TYR A 228 -8.03 29.34 -17.16
N MET A 229 -8.31 30.25 -18.10
CA MET A 229 -8.89 29.88 -19.39
C MET A 229 -7.75 29.43 -20.32
N PRO A 230 -7.80 28.26 -20.96
CA PRO A 230 -6.93 27.96 -22.08
C PRO A 230 -7.53 28.52 -23.37
N THR A 231 -6.70 29.27 -24.09
CA THR A 231 -6.91 29.69 -25.47
C THR A 231 -7.16 28.50 -26.38
N THR A 232 -8.13 28.66 -27.28
CA THR A 232 -8.51 27.76 -28.35
C THR A 232 -7.33 27.39 -29.26
N SER A 233 -7.11 26.08 -29.46
CA SER A 233 -6.45 25.57 -30.66
C SER A 233 -7.28 24.44 -31.24
N HIS A 234 -7.84 24.71 -32.42
CA HIS A 234 -8.58 23.80 -33.27
C HIS A 234 -7.79 22.50 -33.55
N ALA A 235 -8.46 21.37 -33.43
CA ALA A 235 -8.15 20.18 -34.23
C ALA A 235 -9.49 19.64 -34.77
N GLN A 236 -9.65 19.78 -36.08
CA GLN A 236 -10.83 19.41 -36.84
C GLN A 236 -11.05 17.90 -36.82
N CYS A 237 -12.31 17.49 -36.64
CA CYS A 237 -12.82 16.21 -37.10
C CYS A 237 -12.67 16.10 -38.62
N SER A 238 -12.20 14.96 -39.10
CA SER A 238 -12.53 14.48 -40.45
C SER A 238 -13.10 13.07 -40.35
N LEU A 239 -14.38 13.00 -40.65
CA LEU A 239 -15.10 11.82 -41.14
C LEU A 239 -14.43 11.33 -42.43
N ILE A 240 -14.11 10.03 -42.51
CA ILE A 240 -14.55 9.06 -43.54
C ILE A 240 -14.56 7.69 -42.86
#